data_AF-I1LBU5-F1
#
_entry.id   AF-I1LBU5-F1
#
_cell.length_a   1.000
_cell.length_b   1.000
_cell.length_c   1.000
_cell.angle_alpha   90.00
_cell.angle_beta   90.00
_cell.angle_gamma   90.00
#
_symmetry.space_group_name_H-M   'P 1'
#
loop_
_entity.id
_entity.type
_entity.pdbx_description
1 polymer ?
#
loop_
_entity_poly.entity_id
_entity_poly.type
_entity_poly.pdbx_seq_one_letter_code
_entity_poly.pdbx_strand_id
1 'polypeptide(L)'
;MKSQDLPEGCVAHILSYICTPEDIVRLSLVSKAFYSAADYDTVWDRFIPSDFSSTISPLSSSNSKKDLYFTLSDRPTIIDQGRKSFQLEKRTAKKCYMLSARDISITWAPTQGEASQYWEWKSLPESRFQEVARLYAVCWFNITGQIKTRVLSPNTQYAAFLVFQMIDASGFHHHPAMLSISGSATS
;
A
#
# COMPACT_ATOMS: atom_id res chain seq x y z
N MET A 1 36.91 -31.51 13.07
CA MET A 1 36.45 -31.26 11.69
C MET A 1 35.88 -29.85 11.68
N LYS A 2 36.56 -28.86 11.06
CA LYS A 2 35.99 -27.50 10.92
C LYS A 2 34.91 -27.60 9.84
N SER A 3 33.65 -27.37 10.20
CA SER A 3 32.59 -27.15 9.21
C SER A 3 33.03 -25.95 8.36
N GLN A 4 33.10 -26.15 7.05
CA GLN A 4 33.25 -25.05 6.10
C GLN A 4 31.89 -24.34 6.04
N ASP A 5 31.60 -23.57 7.08
CA ASP A 5 30.37 -22.79 7.15
C ASP A 5 30.46 -21.65 6.15
N LEU A 6 29.41 -21.49 5.33
CA LEU A 6 29.33 -20.41 4.35
C LEU A 6 29.33 -19.06 5.09
N PRO A 7 30.15 -18.07 4.73
CA PRO A 7 30.17 -16.77 5.39
C PRO A 7 28.78 -16.10 5.40
N GLU A 8 28.44 -15.38 6.47
CA GLU A 8 27.10 -14.77 6.60
C GLU A 8 26.79 -13.82 5.44
N GLY A 9 27.79 -13.11 4.92
CA GLY A 9 27.62 -12.25 3.75
C GLY A 9 27.22 -13.01 2.48
N CYS A 10 27.75 -14.22 2.27
CA CYS A 10 27.35 -15.08 1.16
C CYS A 10 25.92 -15.60 1.35
N VAL A 11 25.56 -15.99 2.57
CA VAL A 11 24.18 -16.36 2.92
C VAL A 11 23.23 -15.18 2.67
N ALA A 12 23.58 -13.98 3.10
CA ALA A 12 22.80 -12.76 2.91
C ALA A 12 22.56 -12.46 1.42
N HIS A 13 23.59 -12.62 0.58
CA HIS A 13 23.43 -12.51 -0.87
C HIS A 13 22.46 -13.54 -1.42
N ILE A 14 22.55 -14.81 -1.01
CA ILE A 14 21.59 -15.84 -1.47
C ILE A 14 20.16 -15.48 -1.04
N LEU A 15 19.98 -15.06 0.21
CA LEU A 15 18.67 -14.64 0.76
C LEU A 15 18.08 -13.48 -0.05
N SER A 16 18.87 -12.46 -0.39
CA SER A 16 18.39 -11.29 -1.14
C SER A 16 17.93 -11.62 -2.57
N TYR A 17 18.42 -12.72 -3.15
CA TYR A 17 18.06 -13.10 -4.52
C TYR A 17 16.83 -13.98 -4.62
N ILE A 18 16.65 -14.91 -3.68
CA ILE A 18 15.76 -16.06 -3.83
C ILE A 18 14.57 -16.00 -2.87
N CYS A 19 14.71 -15.33 -1.72
CA CYS A 19 13.74 -15.39 -0.64
C CYS A 19 12.78 -14.19 -0.64
N THR A 20 11.55 -14.45 -0.22
CA THR A 20 10.63 -13.37 0.19
C THR A 20 10.96 -12.88 1.61
N PRO A 21 10.47 -11.69 2.02
CA PRO A 21 10.58 -11.24 3.41
C PRO A 21 10.11 -12.27 4.44
N GLU A 22 9.02 -12.97 4.14
CA GLU A 22 8.53 -14.04 5.01
C GLU A 22 9.52 -15.21 5.11
N ASP A 23 10.08 -15.65 3.99
CA ASP A 23 11.07 -16.74 3.97
C ASP A 23 12.31 -16.36 4.79
N ILE A 24 12.78 -15.11 4.65
CA ILE A 24 13.93 -14.59 5.40
C ILE A 24 13.67 -14.64 6.90
N VAL A 25 12.52 -14.13 7.35
CA VAL A 25 12.14 -14.16 8.77
C VAL A 25 12.06 -15.61 9.27
N ARG A 26 11.46 -16.52 8.51
CA ARG A 26 11.37 -17.94 8.89
C ARG A 26 12.75 -18.60 8.95
N LEU A 27 13.61 -18.38 7.96
CA LEU A 27 14.97 -18.93 7.92
C LEU A 27 15.83 -18.39 9.07
N SER A 28 15.63 -17.13 9.47
CA SER A 28 16.34 -16.52 10.61
C SER A 28 16.11 -17.28 11.94
N LEU A 29 15.00 -18.01 12.06
CA LEU A 29 14.67 -18.81 13.24
C LEU A 29 15.32 -20.21 13.22
N VAL A 30 15.86 -20.64 12.07
CA VAL A 30 16.38 -22.00 11.87
C VAL A 30 17.85 -22.13 12.32
N SER A 31 18.67 -21.09 12.15
CA SER A 31 20.07 -21.12 12.56
C SER A 31 20.64 -19.75 12.88
N LYS A 32 21.72 -19.70 13.68
CA LYS A 32 22.45 -18.46 13.99
C LYS A 32 23.04 -17.81 12.74
N ALA A 33 23.50 -18.60 11.76
CA ALA A 33 24.04 -18.07 10.51
C ALA A 33 22.96 -17.35 9.69
N PHE A 34 21.76 -17.95 9.58
CA PHE A 34 20.63 -17.29 8.92
C PHE A 34 20.13 -16.09 9.71
N TYR A 35 20.10 -16.16 11.04
CA TYR A 35 19.75 -15.04 11.89
C TYR A 35 20.64 -13.83 11.62
N SER A 36 21.96 -14.02 11.68
CA SER A 36 22.94 -12.98 11.41
C SER A 36 22.86 -12.46 9.97
N ALA A 37 22.72 -13.35 8.99
CA ALA A 37 22.61 -12.97 7.57
C ALA A 37 21.33 -12.17 7.27
N ALA A 38 20.22 -12.51 7.93
CA ALA A 38 18.94 -11.81 7.79
C ALA A 38 18.95 -10.37 8.36
N ASP A 39 20.00 -9.97 9.06
CA ASP A 39 20.16 -8.60 9.58
C ASP A 39 20.97 -7.69 8.64
N TYR A 40 21.52 -8.22 7.55
CA TYR A 40 22.27 -7.43 6.58
C TYR A 40 21.35 -6.54 5.76
N ASP A 41 21.72 -5.26 5.62
CA ASP A 41 20.98 -4.28 4.82
C ASP A 41 20.83 -4.69 3.35
N THR A 42 21.81 -5.44 2.80
CA THR A 42 21.75 -5.95 1.42
C THR A 42 20.57 -6.88 1.16
N VAL A 43 20.06 -7.54 2.20
CA VAL A 43 18.86 -8.37 2.13
C VAL A 43 17.61 -7.51 1.95
N TRP A 44 17.49 -6.44 2.74
CA TRP A 44 16.27 -5.64 2.82
C TRP A 44 16.19 -4.54 1.77
N ASP A 45 17.33 -4.08 1.26
CA ASP A 45 17.41 -3.03 0.23
C ASP A 45 16.54 -3.32 -1.00
N ARG A 46 16.51 -4.58 -1.43
CA ARG A 46 15.75 -4.99 -2.61
C ARG A 46 14.24 -4.88 -2.43
N PHE A 47 13.75 -4.97 -1.19
CA PHE A 47 12.34 -4.88 -0.87
C PHE A 47 11.86 -3.44 -0.69
N ILE A 48 12.78 -2.50 -0.53
CA ILE A 48 12.47 -1.08 -0.37
C ILE A 48 12.40 -0.44 -1.76
N PRO A 49 11.25 0.15 -2.15
CA PRO A 49 11.13 0.82 -3.44
C PRO A 49 12.04 2.04 -3.54
N SER A 50 12.95 2.04 -4.52
CA SER A 50 13.83 3.18 -4.82
C SER A 50 13.06 4.45 -5.22
N ASP A 51 11.92 4.29 -5.91
CA ASP A 51 11.06 5.39 -6.37
C ASP A 51 10.55 6.30 -5.24
N PHE A 52 10.59 5.81 -3.99
CA PHE A 52 10.02 6.49 -2.84
C PHE A 52 11.08 7.09 -1.92
N SER A 53 12.38 7.03 -2.26
CA SER A 53 13.46 7.53 -1.41
C SER A 53 13.25 8.97 -0.92
N SER A 54 12.71 9.87 -1.75
CA SER A 54 12.43 11.26 -1.36
C SER A 54 11.21 11.42 -0.45
N THR A 55 10.21 10.54 -0.58
CA THR A 55 8.99 10.55 0.23
C THR A 55 9.17 9.78 1.55
N ILE A 56 10.07 8.81 1.57
CA ILE A 56 10.46 7.99 2.71
C ILE A 56 11.52 8.70 3.58
N SER A 57 12.14 9.78 3.08
CA SER A 57 13.17 10.53 3.82
C SER A 57 12.81 10.89 5.28
N PRO A 58 11.54 11.20 5.65
CA PRO A 58 11.15 11.41 7.05
C PRO A 58 11.11 10.11 7.88
N LEU A 59 10.88 8.96 7.25
CA LEU A 59 10.93 7.62 7.85
C LEU A 59 12.36 7.04 7.87
N SER A 60 13.30 7.62 7.11
CA SER A 60 14.70 7.21 7.03
C SER A 60 15.52 7.48 8.30
N SER A 61 14.89 7.89 9.40
CA SER A 61 15.49 7.86 10.74
C SER A 61 15.66 6.43 11.29
N SER A 62 15.20 5.42 10.56
CA SER A 62 15.45 4.00 10.85
C SER A 62 16.95 3.67 10.84
N ASN A 63 17.42 2.98 11.88
CA ASN A 63 18.83 2.60 12.02
C ASN A 63 19.28 1.50 11.03
N SER A 64 18.35 0.75 10.43
CA SER A 64 18.62 -0.29 9.42
C SER A 64 17.58 -0.34 8.31
N LYS A 65 17.91 -0.93 7.16
CA LYS A 65 16.94 -1.16 6.07
C LYS A 65 15.86 -2.16 6.45
N LYS A 66 16.16 -3.08 7.36
CA LYS A 66 15.18 -4.00 7.95
C LYS A 66 14.10 -3.26 8.71
N ASP A 67 14.49 -2.34 9.58
CA ASP A 67 13.55 -1.51 10.34
C ASP A 67 12.71 -0.62 9.42
N LEU A 68 13.33 -0.08 8.37
CA LEU A 68 12.62 0.69 7.35
C LEU A 68 11.56 -0.15 6.64
N TYR A 69 11.91 -1.37 6.22
CA TYR A 69 10.98 -2.31 5.61
C TYR A 69 9.78 -2.59 6.51
N PHE A 70 10.02 -2.93 7.78
CA PHE A 70 8.94 -3.20 8.72
C PHE A 70 8.09 -1.96 8.98
N THR A 71 8.69 -0.78 9.07
CA THR A 71 7.93 0.47 9.22
C THR A 71 7.00 0.71 8.02
N LEU A 72 7.50 0.53 6.79
CA LEU A 72 6.69 0.64 5.56
C LEU A 72 5.64 -0.46 5.42
N SER A 73 5.85 -1.60 6.06
CA SER A 73 4.92 -2.73 6.04
C SER A 73 3.85 -2.63 7.11
N ASP A 74 4.18 -2.09 8.28
CA ASP A 74 3.28 -2.01 9.44
C ASP A 74 2.45 -0.72 9.43
N ARG A 75 2.96 0.37 8.84
CA ARG A 75 2.29 1.68 8.85
C ARG A 75 2.08 2.21 7.42
N PRO A 76 0.83 2.47 7.02
CA PRO A 76 0.54 3.15 5.77
C PRO A 76 1.18 4.55 5.75
N THR A 77 1.92 4.85 4.71
CA THR A 77 2.55 6.16 4.49
C THR A 77 1.69 6.99 3.55
N ILE A 78 1.34 8.21 3.96
CA ILE A 78 0.58 9.13 3.14
C ILE A 78 1.51 9.82 2.14
N ILE A 79 1.15 9.76 0.86
CA ILE A 79 1.95 10.25 -0.27
C ILE A 79 1.08 11.13 -1.20
N ASP A 80 1.69 11.72 -2.23
CA ASP A 80 1.00 12.52 -3.25
C ASP A 80 0.07 13.58 -2.66
N GLN A 81 0.65 14.43 -1.80
CA GLN A 81 -0.04 15.56 -1.16
C GLN A 81 -1.27 15.14 -0.33
N GLY A 82 -1.24 13.96 0.30
CA GLY A 82 -2.37 13.50 1.11
C GLY A 82 -3.41 12.68 0.37
N ARG A 83 -3.22 12.43 -0.93
CA ARG A 83 -4.26 11.83 -1.78
C ARG A 83 -4.14 10.32 -1.94
N LYS A 84 -2.98 9.74 -1.64
CA LYS A 84 -2.75 8.30 -1.74
C LYS A 84 -2.06 7.81 -0.47
N SER A 85 -2.33 6.57 -0.07
CA SER A 85 -1.54 5.87 0.95
C SER A 85 -0.79 4.71 0.32
N PHE A 86 0.46 4.54 0.71
CA PHE A 86 1.34 3.48 0.28
C PHE A 86 1.72 2.59 1.46
N GLN A 87 1.79 1.28 1.24
CA GLN A 87 2.25 0.30 2.22
C GLN A 87 2.89 -0.89 1.50
N LEU A 88 3.83 -1.57 2.14
CA LEU A 88 4.33 -2.85 1.66
C LEU A 88 3.50 -4.01 2.23
N GLU A 89 3.14 -4.97 1.40
CA GLU A 89 2.58 -6.23 1.89
C GLU A 89 3.70 -6.99 2.62
N LYS A 90 3.46 -7.28 3.90
CA LYS A 90 4.47 -7.71 4.87
C LYS A 90 5.20 -9.00 4.48
N ARG A 91 4.54 -9.90 3.75
CA ARG A 91 5.09 -11.22 3.43
C ARG A 91 5.90 -11.22 2.14
N THR A 92 5.50 -10.40 1.17
CA THR A 92 5.95 -10.46 -0.23
C THR A 92 6.62 -9.17 -0.71
N ALA A 93 6.64 -8.11 0.11
CA ALA A 93 7.09 -6.76 -0.25
C ALA A 93 6.35 -6.14 -1.45
N LYS A 94 5.16 -6.63 -1.79
CA LYS A 94 4.39 -6.08 -2.91
C LYS A 94 3.78 -4.74 -2.51
N LYS A 95 3.78 -3.80 -3.45
CA LYS A 95 3.28 -2.43 -3.24
C LYS A 95 1.76 -2.45 -3.11
N CYS A 96 1.22 -1.94 -2.01
CA CYS A 96 -0.20 -1.73 -1.76
C CYS A 96 -0.52 -0.23 -1.80
N TYR A 97 -1.57 0.14 -2.53
CA TYR A 97 -2.04 1.53 -2.65
C TYR A 97 -3.49 1.66 -2.21
N MET A 98 -3.80 2.79 -1.59
CA MET A 98 -5.18 3.27 -1.43
C MET A 98 -5.28 4.69 -1.99
N LEU A 99 -6.36 4.96 -2.70
CA LEU A 99 -6.71 6.29 -3.18
C LEU A 99 -7.68 6.93 -2.20
N SER A 100 -7.51 8.22 -1.91
CA SER A 100 -8.47 8.98 -1.13
C SER A 100 -9.71 9.30 -1.96
N ALA A 101 -10.80 9.70 -1.31
CA ALA A 101 -11.99 10.18 -1.99
C ALA A 101 -11.72 11.43 -2.86
N ARG A 102 -10.65 12.19 -2.57
CA ARG A 102 -10.20 13.35 -3.35
C ARG A 102 -9.38 12.98 -4.59
N ASP A 103 -8.95 11.74 -4.71
CA ASP A 103 -8.10 11.24 -5.80
C ASP A 103 -8.87 10.36 -6.80
N ILE A 104 -10.18 10.22 -6.58
CA ILE A 104 -11.10 9.47 -7.44
C ILE A 104 -12.19 10.42 -7.94
N SER A 105 -12.76 10.10 -9.10
CA SER A 105 -13.92 10.80 -9.63
C SER A 105 -15.19 10.26 -8.99
N ILE A 106 -16.02 11.14 -8.45
CA ILE A 106 -17.30 10.81 -7.82
C ILE A 106 -18.38 11.66 -8.48
N THR A 107 -19.45 11.02 -8.95
CA THR A 107 -20.56 11.71 -9.62
C THR A 107 -21.28 12.65 -8.66
N TRP A 108 -21.52 13.89 -9.10
CA TRP A 108 -22.15 14.99 -8.34
C TRP A 108 -21.41 15.44 -7.07
N ALA A 109 -20.19 14.96 -6.85
CA ALA A 109 -19.36 15.50 -5.78
C ALA A 109 -18.99 16.96 -6.13
N PRO A 110 -19.10 17.90 -5.17
CA PRO A 110 -18.81 19.30 -5.44
C PRO A 110 -17.31 19.50 -5.66
N THR A 111 -16.99 20.40 -6.59
CA THR A 111 -15.69 21.06 -6.68
C THR A 111 -15.43 21.89 -5.41
N GLN A 112 -14.16 22.13 -5.07
CA GLN A 112 -13.82 22.87 -3.85
C GLN A 112 -14.55 24.22 -3.79
N GLY A 113 -15.30 24.44 -2.70
CA GLY A 113 -16.02 25.69 -2.45
C GLY A 113 -17.49 25.70 -2.89
N GLU A 114 -18.01 24.63 -3.49
CA GLU A 114 -19.42 24.52 -3.87
C GLU A 114 -20.24 23.73 -2.85
N ALA A 115 -21.43 24.24 -2.52
CA ALA A 115 -22.41 23.50 -1.74
C ALA A 115 -23.08 22.45 -2.63
N SER A 116 -22.94 21.18 -2.30
CA SER A 116 -23.70 20.09 -2.93
C SER A 116 -24.76 19.58 -1.98
N GLN A 117 -25.98 19.39 -2.51
CA GLN A 117 -27.07 18.74 -1.80
C GLN A 117 -26.90 17.22 -1.71
N TYR A 118 -25.93 16.65 -2.43
CA TYR A 118 -25.74 15.20 -2.56
C TYR A 118 -24.55 14.69 -1.75
N TRP A 119 -23.45 15.45 -1.75
CA TRP A 119 -22.19 15.04 -1.12
C TRP A 119 -21.65 16.13 -0.20
N GLU A 120 -21.15 15.69 0.95
CA GLU A 120 -20.43 16.51 1.92
C GLU A 120 -18.99 16.01 2.04
N TRP A 121 -18.03 16.93 1.91
CA TRP A 121 -16.64 16.66 2.26
C TRP A 121 -16.46 16.89 3.75
N LYS A 122 -16.05 15.87 4.49
CA LYS A 122 -15.87 15.94 5.94
C LYS A 122 -14.59 15.25 6.38
N SER A 123 -14.07 15.65 7.54
CA SER A 123 -13.01 14.91 8.21
C SER A 123 -13.59 13.85 9.14
N LEU A 124 -12.93 12.70 9.22
CA LEU A 124 -13.23 11.62 10.15
C LEU A 124 -11.95 11.22 10.88
N PRO A 125 -11.91 11.18 12.22
CA PRO A 125 -10.74 10.77 12.98
C PRO A 125 -10.24 9.36 12.65
N GLU A 126 -11.14 8.47 12.24
CA GLU A 126 -10.85 7.08 11.89
C GLU A 126 -10.27 6.93 10.48
N SER A 127 -10.39 7.97 9.65
CA SER A 127 -9.87 7.99 8.30
C SER A 127 -8.37 8.22 8.28
N ARG A 128 -7.67 7.48 7.42
CA ARG A 128 -6.25 7.74 7.13
C ARG A 128 -6.03 9.00 6.30
N PHE A 129 -7.08 9.50 5.65
CA PHE A 129 -7.06 10.71 4.84
C PHE A 129 -7.81 11.84 5.53
N GLN A 130 -7.36 13.07 5.29
CA GLN A 130 -7.92 14.28 5.89
C GLN A 130 -9.42 14.46 5.61
N GLU A 131 -9.85 14.11 4.40
CA GLU A 131 -11.23 14.25 3.94
C GLU A 131 -11.78 12.94 3.38
N VAL A 132 -13.04 12.68 3.69
CA VAL A 132 -13.87 11.63 3.10
C VAL A 132 -15.10 12.26 2.43
N ALA A 133 -15.70 11.53 1.49
CA ALA A 133 -16.95 11.92 0.87
C ALA A 133 -18.12 11.23 1.59
N ARG A 134 -19.03 12.02 2.17
CA ARG A 134 -20.29 11.52 2.74
C ARG A 134 -21.42 11.76 1.75
N LEU A 135 -22.14 10.69 1.42
CA LEU A 135 -23.33 10.75 0.57
C LEU A 135 -24.59 10.99 1.43
N TYR A 136 -25.49 11.85 0.97
CA TYR A 136 -26.82 12.04 1.59
C TYR A 136 -27.88 11.12 0.97
N ALA A 137 -28.47 11.52 -0.16
CA ALA A 137 -29.52 10.75 -0.82
C ALA A 137 -29.53 11.00 -2.32
N VAL A 138 -29.45 9.92 -3.10
CA VAL A 138 -29.40 9.94 -4.57
C VAL A 138 -30.00 8.65 -5.14
N CYS A 139 -30.41 8.68 -6.41
CA CYS A 139 -31.00 7.51 -7.09
C CYS A 139 -29.97 6.62 -7.81
N TRP A 140 -28.78 7.11 -8.10
CA TRP A 140 -27.63 6.35 -8.64
C TRP A 140 -26.34 7.06 -8.25
N PHE A 141 -25.15 6.56 -8.56
CA PHE A 141 -23.91 7.36 -8.63
C PHE A 141 -22.82 6.47 -9.25
N ASN A 142 -21.75 7.08 -9.77
CA ASN A 142 -20.57 6.36 -10.22
C ASN A 142 -19.31 6.89 -9.52
N ILE A 143 -18.41 5.97 -9.17
CA ILE A 143 -17.09 6.23 -8.61
C ILE A 143 -16.04 5.60 -9.52
N THR A 144 -15.07 6.38 -9.96
CA THR A 144 -13.99 5.91 -10.84
C THR A 144 -12.64 6.33 -10.28
N GLY A 145 -11.79 5.35 -10.00
CA GLY A 145 -10.39 5.56 -9.60
C GLY A 145 -9.43 5.07 -10.69
N GLN A 146 -8.23 5.65 -10.73
CA GLN A 146 -7.18 5.25 -11.68
C GLN A 146 -5.84 5.12 -10.97
N ILE A 147 -5.12 4.04 -11.27
CA ILE A 147 -3.74 3.84 -10.81
C ILE A 147 -2.89 3.52 -12.03
N LYS A 148 -1.76 4.23 -12.17
CA LYS A 148 -0.80 3.95 -13.23
C LYS A 148 -0.18 2.58 -12.97
N THR A 149 -0.35 1.63 -13.88
CA THR A 149 0.16 0.25 -13.72
C THR A 149 1.67 0.20 -13.48
N ARG A 150 2.43 1.16 -14.03
CA ARG A 150 3.88 1.30 -13.81
C ARG A 150 4.30 1.48 -12.34
N VAL A 151 3.41 1.95 -11.47
CA VAL A 151 3.73 2.10 -10.03
C VAL A 151 3.44 0.82 -9.24
N LEU A 152 2.70 -0.12 -9.82
CA LEU A 152 2.40 -1.41 -9.20
C LEU A 152 3.60 -2.36 -9.28
N SER A 153 3.62 -3.36 -8.40
CA SER A 153 4.62 -4.41 -8.47
C SER A 153 4.37 -5.30 -9.71
N PRO A 154 5.42 -5.60 -10.51
CA PRO A 154 5.27 -6.49 -11.66
C PRO A 154 4.89 -7.91 -11.22
N ASN A 155 4.28 -8.68 -12.13
CA ASN A 155 3.90 -10.08 -11.92
C ASN A 155 3.14 -10.32 -10.60
N THR A 156 2.19 -9.44 -10.30
CA THR A 156 1.46 -9.44 -9.03
C THR A 156 -0.04 -9.42 -9.33
N GLN A 157 -0.78 -10.32 -8.70
CA GLN A 157 -2.24 -10.30 -8.74
C GLN A 157 -2.74 -9.28 -7.71
N TYR A 158 -3.53 -8.33 -8.18
CA TYR A 158 -4.12 -7.30 -7.34
C TYR A 158 -5.61 -7.53 -7.18
N ALA A 159 -6.11 -7.30 -5.96
CA ALA A 159 -7.52 -7.14 -5.68
C ALA A 159 -7.82 -5.66 -5.40
N ALA A 160 -8.94 -5.16 -5.90
CA ALA A 160 -9.41 -3.80 -5.65
C ALA A 160 -10.60 -3.84 -4.71
N PHE A 161 -10.60 -2.94 -3.72
CA PHE A 161 -11.65 -2.83 -2.72
C PHE A 161 -12.10 -1.38 -2.60
N LEU A 162 -13.41 -1.19 -2.49
CA LEU A 162 -13.99 0.08 -2.05
C LEU A 162 -14.15 0.02 -0.53
N VAL A 163 -13.50 0.93 0.19
CA VAL A 163 -13.63 1.04 1.65
C VAL A 163 -14.61 2.16 1.95
N PHE A 164 -15.71 1.82 2.63
CA PHE A 164 -16.78 2.74 2.97
C PHE A 164 -17.43 2.36 4.30
N GLN A 165 -18.19 3.30 4.85
CA GLN A 165 -19.00 3.10 6.04
C GLN A 165 -20.46 3.43 5.72
N MET A 166 -21.37 2.61 6.23
CA MET A 166 -22.82 2.81 6.12
C MET A 166 -23.32 3.51 7.38
N ILE A 167 -23.96 4.66 7.22
CA ILE A 167 -24.55 5.45 8.33
C ILE A 167 -26.00 5.70 7.97
N ASP A 168 -26.92 4.99 8.63
CA ASP A 168 -28.37 5.05 8.35
C ASP A 168 -28.72 4.90 6.86
N ALA A 169 -27.92 4.11 6.14
CA ALA A 169 -27.99 4.01 4.69
C ALA A 169 -29.05 2.98 4.26
N SER A 170 -29.77 3.32 3.19
CA SER A 170 -30.79 2.46 2.57
C SER A 170 -30.69 2.52 1.04
N GLY A 171 -31.42 1.65 0.33
CA GLY A 171 -31.49 1.67 -1.14
C GLY A 171 -30.59 0.66 -1.86
N PHE A 172 -29.44 0.28 -1.28
CA PHE A 172 -28.46 -0.64 -1.88
C PHE A 172 -28.95 -2.09 -2.08
N HIS A 173 -30.10 -2.46 -1.50
CA HIS A 173 -30.71 -3.79 -1.69
C HIS A 173 -31.52 -3.93 -2.98
N HIS A 174 -31.91 -2.81 -3.62
CA HIS A 174 -32.80 -2.85 -4.77
C HIS A 174 -32.07 -3.10 -6.09
N HIS A 175 -30.79 -2.71 -6.16
CA HIS A 175 -29.95 -2.89 -7.34
C HIS A 175 -28.55 -3.31 -6.90
N PRO A 176 -27.95 -4.34 -7.53
CA PRO A 176 -26.59 -4.74 -7.20
C PRO A 176 -25.61 -3.61 -7.56
N ALA A 177 -24.62 -3.38 -6.69
CA ALA A 177 -23.51 -2.50 -7.02
C ALA A 177 -22.69 -3.11 -8.16
N MET A 178 -22.51 -2.36 -9.25
CA MET A 178 -21.70 -2.79 -10.38
C MET A 178 -20.23 -2.40 -10.14
N LEU A 179 -19.34 -3.39 -10.20
CA LEU A 179 -17.90 -3.19 -10.14
C LEU A 179 -17.27 -3.64 -11.46
N SER A 180 -16.46 -2.77 -12.06
CA SER A 180 -15.69 -3.10 -13.26
C SER A 180 -14.24 -2.69 -13.08
N ILE A 181 -13.31 -3.55 -13.47
CA ILE A 181 -11.87 -3.26 -13.52
C ILE A 181 -11.44 -3.38 -14.98
N SER A 182 -10.80 -2.35 -15.50
CA SER A 182 -10.25 -2.34 -16.86
C SER A 182 -8.83 -1.78 -16.86
N GLY A 183 -8.01 -2.25 -17.81
CA GLY A 183 -6.70 -1.70 -18.08
C GLY A 183 -6.72 -0.99 -19.43
N SER A 184 -6.20 0.23 -19.50
CA SER A 184 -5.94 0.93 -20.76
C SER A 184 -4.44 1.08 -20.95
N ALA A 185 -3.96 0.76 -22.16
CA ALA A 185 -2.61 1.09 -22.58
C ALA A 185 -2.64 2.51 -23.14
N THR A 186 -2.11 3.49 -22.40
CA THR A 186 -1.83 4.80 -22.98
C THR A 186 -0.53 4.67 -23.78
N SER A 187 -0.64 4.65 -25.11
CA SER A 187 0.49 4.68 -26.05
C SER A 187 1.29 5.97 -25.93
#